data_AF-A0A3B9ZSI8-F1
#
_entry.id   AF-A0A3B9ZSI8-F1
#
_cell.length_a   1.000
_cell.length_b   1.000
_cell.length_c   1.000
_cell.angle_alpha   90.00
_cell.angle_beta   90.00
_cell.angle_gamma   90.00
#
_symmetry.space_group_name_H-M   'P 1'
#
loop_
_entity.id
_entity.type
_entity.pdbx_description
1 polymer ?
#
loop_
_entity_poly.entity_id
_entity_poly.type
_entity_poly.pdbx_seq_one_letter_code
_entity_poly.pdbx_strand_id
1 'polypeptide(L)'
;MTTLRVNIDNPSDAKALATFLRSLGYVKSVSIDKSVKPLSGDDWILPGRRATEQEVDQLLDDMDNDDNTGFTTEQMLTHLEEWKKR
;
A
#
# COMPACT_ATOMS: atom_id res chain seq x y z
N MET A 1 -15.76 -11.72 -22.53
CA MET A 1 -15.89 -10.76 -21.42
C MET A 1 -15.27 -9.47 -21.89
N THR A 2 -16.05 -8.42 -22.05
CA THR A 2 -15.56 -7.13 -22.58
C THR A 2 -15.58 -6.13 -21.45
N THR A 3 -14.45 -5.48 -21.19
CA THR A 3 -14.27 -4.58 -20.04
C THR A 3 -14.16 -3.15 -20.54
N LEU A 4 -15.07 -2.28 -20.10
CA LEU A 4 -15.01 -0.84 -20.33
C LEU A 4 -14.32 -0.18 -19.13
N ARG A 5 -13.23 0.56 -19.37
CA ARG A 5 -12.58 1.41 -18.36
C ARG A 5 -12.90 2.86 -18.66
N VAL A 6 -13.45 3.57 -17.66
CA VAL A 6 -13.76 5.00 -17.75
C VAL A 6 -12.96 5.70 -16.67
N ASN A 7 -12.14 6.68 -17.06
CA ASN A 7 -11.40 7.49 -16.09
C ASN A 7 -12.16 8.80 -15.85
N ILE A 8 -12.36 9.16 -14.59
CA ILE A 8 -13.10 10.37 -14.18
C ILE A 8 -12.28 11.05 -13.10
N ASP A 9 -11.93 12.31 -13.33
CA ASP A 9 -11.10 13.09 -12.40
C ASP A 9 -11.86 13.50 -11.13
N ASN A 10 -13.18 13.70 -11.25
CA ASN A 10 -14.02 14.12 -10.14
C ASN A 10 -14.69 12.91 -9.43
N PRO A 11 -14.43 12.69 -8.13
CA PRO A 11 -15.00 11.58 -7.39
C PRO A 11 -16.53 11.63 -7.23
N SER A 12 -17.14 12.82 -7.27
CA SER A 12 -18.60 12.97 -7.21
C SER A 12 -19.26 12.47 -8.49
N ASP A 13 -18.66 12.77 -9.64
CA ASP A 13 -19.16 12.37 -10.96
C ASP A 13 -18.96 10.86 -11.16
N ALA A 14 -17.86 10.30 -10.64
CA ALA A 14 -17.64 8.86 -10.62
C ALA A 14 -18.73 8.10 -9.85
N LYS A 15 -19.22 8.65 -8.72
CA LYS A 15 -20.34 8.07 -7.97
C LYS A 15 -21.67 8.16 -8.72
N ALA A 16 -21.93 9.29 -9.38
CA ALA A 16 -23.12 9.48 -10.19
C ALA A 16 -23.16 8.48 -11.36
N LEU A 17 -22.03 8.35 -12.09
CA LEU A 17 -21.88 7.38 -13.16
C LEU A 17 -22.03 5.95 -12.65
N ALA A 18 -21.41 5.60 -11.53
CA ALA A 18 -21.52 4.25 -10.97
C ALA A 18 -22.96 3.90 -10.58
N THR A 19 -23.72 4.87 -10.08
CA THR A 19 -25.15 4.70 -9.76
C THR A 19 -25.98 4.48 -11.01
N PHE A 20 -25.71 5.25 -12.07
CA PHE A 20 -26.34 5.07 -13.38
C PHE A 20 -25.99 3.71 -13.99
N LEU A 21 -24.73 3.29 -13.96
CA LEU A 21 -24.32 1.99 -14.50
C LEU A 21 -24.99 0.83 -13.75
N ARG A 22 -25.23 0.97 -12.44
CA ARG A 22 -25.98 -0.03 -11.65
C ARG A 22 -27.46 -0.11 -11.99
N SER A 23 -28.07 0.94 -12.55
CA SER A 23 -29.48 0.90 -12.95
C SER A 23 -29.70 0.14 -14.26
N LEU A 24 -28.64 -0.14 -15.01
CA LEU A 24 -28.68 -0.87 -16.27
C LEU A 24 -28.67 -2.38 -16.01
N GLY A 25 -29.74 -3.07 -16.36
CA GLY A 25 -29.92 -4.51 -16.06
C GLY A 25 -28.90 -5.47 -16.70
N TYR A 26 -28.08 -4.99 -17.64
CA TYR A 26 -27.01 -5.77 -18.26
C TYR A 26 -25.65 -5.60 -17.58
N VAL A 27 -25.53 -4.71 -16.60
CA VAL A 27 -24.28 -4.45 -15.89
C VAL A 27 -24.13 -5.44 -14.75
N LYS A 28 -23.18 -6.36 -14.91
CA LYS A 28 -22.91 -7.43 -13.92
C LYS A 28 -22.17 -6.92 -12.67
N SER A 29 -21.30 -5.92 -12.83
CA SER A 29 -20.50 -5.36 -11.73
C SER A 29 -19.97 -3.97 -12.07
N VAL A 30 -19.93 -3.08 -11.08
CA VAL A 30 -19.29 -1.76 -11.18
C VAL A 30 -18.29 -1.62 -10.03
N SER A 31 -17.01 -1.52 -10.35
CA SER A 31 -15.93 -1.20 -9.41
C SER A 31 -15.53 0.25 -9.55
N ILE A 32 -15.41 0.95 -8.42
CA ILE A 32 -14.73 2.24 -8.34
C ILE A 32 -13.40 1.94 -7.67
N ASP A 33 -12.34 1.87 -8.46
CA ASP A 33 -11.00 1.76 -7.91
C ASP A 33 -10.69 3.07 -7.19
N LYS A 34 -10.70 3.02 -5.86
CA LYS A 34 -10.18 4.12 -5.07
C LYS A 34 -8.69 4.16 -5.34
N SER A 35 -8.19 5.33 -5.77
CA SER A 35 -6.76 5.59 -5.82
C SER A 35 -6.15 5.09 -4.52
N VAL A 36 -5.33 4.04 -4.62
CA VAL A 36 -4.62 3.46 -3.49
C VAL A 36 -3.64 4.54 -3.06
N LYS A 37 -4.02 5.30 -2.04
CA LYS A 37 -3.12 6.27 -1.44
C LYS A 37 -1.92 5.45 -0.94
N PRO A 38 -0.67 5.79 -1.32
CA PRO A 38 0.49 5.14 -0.72
C PRO A 38 0.38 5.31 0.79
N LEU A 39 0.49 4.19 1.50
CA LEU A 39 0.37 4.15 2.95
C LEU A 39 1.50 4.98 3.56
N SER A 40 1.16 5.83 4.52
CA SER A 40 2.15 6.64 5.24
C SER A 40 2.84 5.80 6.32
N GLY A 41 4.00 6.23 6.82
CA GLY A 41 4.75 5.50 7.86
C GLY A 41 3.93 5.11 9.10
N ASP A 42 2.87 5.88 9.42
CA ASP A 42 1.94 5.60 10.52
C ASP A 42 0.91 4.49 10.21
N ASP A 43 0.78 4.06 8.96
CA ASP A 43 -0.06 2.93 8.58
C ASP A 43 0.68 1.59 8.71
N TRP A 44 2.02 1.62 8.79
CA TRP A 44 2.88 0.44 9.01
C TRP A 44 2.79 -0.11 10.44
N ILE A 45 2.26 0.66 11.38
CA ILE A 45 2.25 0.35 12.83
C ILE A 45 0.96 -0.34 13.32
N LEU A 46 0.10 -0.84 12.42
CA LEU A 46 -1.05 -1.68 12.82
C LEU A 46 -0.67 -3.17 12.77
N PRO A 47 -0.29 -3.80 13.90
CA PRO A 47 0.09 -5.21 13.94
C PRO A 47 -1.11 -6.10 13.58
N GLY A 48 -0.93 -7.01 12.60
CA GLY A 48 -1.87 -8.08 12.28
C GLY A 48 -2.49 -8.04 10.87
N ARG A 49 -2.19 -7.01 10.05
CA ARG A 49 -2.55 -7.02 8.63
C ARG A 49 -1.58 -7.95 7.87
N ARG A 50 -2.11 -8.75 6.93
CA ARG A 50 -1.28 -9.49 5.97
C ARG A 50 -0.57 -8.50 5.06
N ALA A 51 0.74 -8.67 4.88
CA ALA A 51 1.52 -7.88 3.93
C ALA A 51 0.90 -7.95 2.53
N THR A 52 0.83 -6.81 1.86
CA THR A 52 0.44 -6.68 0.46
C THR A 52 1.59 -7.10 -0.45
N GLU A 53 1.27 -7.50 -1.68
CA GLU A 53 2.29 -7.89 -2.68
C GLU A 53 3.32 -6.78 -2.90
N GLN A 54 2.89 -5.52 -2.90
CA GLN A 54 3.78 -4.35 -3.04
C GLN A 54 4.76 -4.20 -1.86
N GLU A 55 4.36 -4.56 -0.63
CA GLU A 55 5.26 -4.53 0.53
C GLU A 55 6.27 -5.68 0.48
N VAL A 56 5.87 -6.83 -0.09
CA VAL A 56 6.78 -7.95 -0.32
C VAL A 56 7.79 -7.61 -1.42
N ASP A 57 7.34 -6.99 -2.51
CA ASP A 57 8.21 -6.54 -3.58
C ASP A 57 9.19 -5.46 -3.09
N GLN A 58 8.73 -4.49 -2.30
CA GLN A 58 9.60 -3.48 -1.69
C GLN A 58 10.62 -4.09 -0.74
N LEU A 59 10.23 -5.11 0.05
CA LEU A 59 11.16 -5.82 0.93
C LEU A 59 12.25 -6.54 0.12
N LEU A 60 11.88 -7.15 -1.01
CA LEU A 60 12.84 -7.82 -1.89
C LEU A 60 13.79 -6.81 -2.53
N ASP A 61 13.26 -5.66 -2.98
CA ASP A 61 14.08 -4.56 -3.50
C ASP A 61 15.01 -3.99 -2.44
N ASP A 62 14.54 -3.81 -1.20
CA ASP A 62 15.38 -3.33 -0.09
C ASP A 62 16.46 -4.35 0.28
N MET A 63 16.17 -5.66 0.20
CA MET A 63 17.15 -6.73 0.42
C MET A 63 18.20 -6.81 -0.69
N ASP A 64 17.79 -6.61 -1.95
CA ASP A 64 18.69 -6.65 -3.10
C ASP A 64 19.53 -5.37 -3.20
N ASN A 65 19.03 -4.24 -2.69
CA ASN A 65 19.74 -2.95 -2.65
C ASN A 65 20.45 -2.68 -1.31
N ASP A 66 20.37 -3.59 -0.32
CA ASP A 66 21.22 -3.55 0.87
C ASP A 66 22.64 -3.99 0.48
N ASP A 67 23.34 -3.08 -0.19
CA ASP A 67 24.78 -3.12 -0.44
C ASP A 67 25.52 -3.00 0.90
N ASN A 68 25.48 -4.08 1.68
CA ASN A 68 26.55 -4.50 2.56
C ASN A 68 26.97 -3.48 3.64
N THR A 69 26.03 -2.95 4.42
CA THR A 69 26.35 -2.32 5.71
C THR A 69 25.72 -3.08 6.86
N GLY A 70 26.18 -4.31 7.05
CA GLY A 70 25.91 -5.06 8.28
C GLY A 70 26.18 -4.19 9.50
N PHE A 71 25.21 -4.18 10.43
CA PHE A 71 25.29 -3.42 11.67
C PHE A 71 26.61 -3.73 12.37
N THR A 72 27.51 -2.75 12.44
CA THR A 72 28.85 -3.03 12.98
C THR A 72 28.73 -3.30 14.48
N THR A 73 29.64 -4.11 15.02
CA THR A 73 29.66 -4.43 16.46
C THR A 73 29.69 -3.17 17.34
N GLU A 74 30.29 -2.09 16.84
CA GLU A 74 30.36 -0.79 17.52
C GLU A 74 29.00 -0.06 17.56
N GLN A 75 28.24 -0.12 16.46
CA GLN A 75 26.87 0.42 16.40
C GLN A 75 25.93 -0.38 17.31
N MET A 76 26.11 -1.71 17.37
CA MET A 76 25.35 -2.60 18.26
C MET A 76 25.58 -2.27 19.73
N LEU A 77 26.85 -2.10 20.14
CA LEU A 77 27.22 -1.76 21.52
C LEU A 77 26.64 -0.40 21.96
N THR A 78 26.67 0.60 21.07
CA THR A 78 26.16 1.94 21.36
C THR A 78 24.66 1.90 21.65
N HIS A 79 23.87 1.18 20.84
CA HIS A 79 22.44 1.02 21.08
C HIS A 79 22.12 0.22 22.34
N LEU A 80 22.98 -0.73 22.73
CA LEU A 80 22.81 -1.53 23.93
C LEU A 80 22.99 -0.68 25.21
N GLU A 81 23.89 0.29 25.18
CA GLU A 81 24.04 1.27 26.26
C GLU A 81 22.84 2.23 26.36
N GLU A 82 22.29 2.68 25.23
CA GLU A 82 21.07 3.50 25.21
C GLU A 82 19.87 2.74 25.78
N TRP A 83 19.75 1.45 25.47
CA TRP A 83 18.70 0.59 26.03
C TRP A 83 18.83 0.37 27.53
N LYS A 84 20.06 0.27 28.06
CA LYS A 84 20.30 0.18 29.52
C LYS A 84 19.96 1.46 30.28
N LYS A 85 19.85 2.61 29.60
CA LYS A 85 19.52 3.91 30.20
C LYS A 85 18.01 4.19 30.24
N ARG A 86 17.19 3.37 29.57
CA ARG A 86 15.72 3.36 29.71
C ARG A 86 15.30 2.40 30.82
#